data_AF-A0A379EC63-F1
#
_entry.id   AF-A0A379EC63-F1
#
_cell.length_a   1.000
_cell.length_b   1.000
_cell.length_c   1.000
_cell.angle_alpha   90.00
_cell.angle_beta   90.00
_cell.angle_gamma   90.00
#
_symmetry.space_group_name_H-M   'P 1'
#
loop_
_entity.id
_entity.type
_entity.pdbx_description
1 polymer ?
#
loop_
_entity_poly.entity_id
_entity_poly.type
_entity_poly.pdbx_seq_one_letter_code
_entity_poly.pdbx_strand_id
1 'polypeptide(L)'
;MATSFEQSDLVLFERYIQLFGHLNPRFHLFNISTNDRQWDEIQLNAIREYFKKQYPTRQIEVNMLDAGDFGTALDIFTTREKIDLIVVNTYKRNFLRKLIFPSKARRMLFYADTPLLVMPH
;
A
#
# COMPACT_ATOMS: atom_id res chain seq x y z
N MET A 1 0.76 -0.15 2.75
CA MET A 1 -0.40 -1.04 2.54
C MET A 1 -1.03 -0.75 1.19
N ALA A 2 -1.21 -1.77 0.35
CA ALA A 2 -2.01 -1.61 -0.87
C ALA A 2 -3.51 -1.69 -0.54
N THR A 3 -4.27 -0.63 -0.81
CA THR A 3 -5.67 -0.47 -0.38
C THR A 3 -6.57 -0.06 -1.54
N SER A 4 -7.81 -0.52 -1.52
CA SER A 4 -8.91 -0.14 -2.41
C SER A 4 -9.85 0.83 -1.68
N PHE A 5 -9.57 1.08 -0.39
CA PHE A 5 -10.33 1.87 0.57
C PHE A 5 -11.81 1.50 0.67
N GLU A 6 -12.10 0.21 0.52
CA GLU A 6 -13.42 -0.33 0.86
C GLU A 6 -13.54 -0.45 2.39
N GLN A 7 -14.75 -0.67 2.92
CA GLN A 7 -14.94 -0.83 4.38
C GLN A 7 -14.08 -1.97 4.95
N SER A 8 -13.87 -3.04 4.20
CA SER A 8 -12.98 -4.15 4.54
C SER A 8 -11.51 -3.69 4.72
N ASP A 9 -11.06 -2.71 3.93
CA ASP A 9 -9.72 -2.12 4.06
C ASP A 9 -9.56 -1.34 5.37
N LEU A 10 -10.62 -0.64 5.81
CA LEU A 10 -10.61 0.10 7.07
C LEU A 10 -10.51 -0.82 8.28
N VAL A 11 -11.29 -1.91 8.29
CA VAL A 11 -11.25 -2.93 9.35
C VAL A 11 -9.87 -3.59 9.43
N LEU A 12 -9.27 -3.91 8.27
CA LEU A 12 -7.92 -4.48 8.25
C LEU A 12 -6.87 -3.45 8.69
N PHE A 13 -7.06 -2.18 8.34
CA PHE A 13 -6.18 -1.12 8.81
C PHE A 13 -6.21 -0.94 10.32
N GLU A 14 -7.39 -1.04 10.96
CA GLU A 14 -7.49 -1.06 12.42
C GLU A 14 -6.66 -2.18 13.04
N ARG A 15 -6.67 -3.39 12.45
CA ARG A 15 -5.80 -4.49 12.89
C ARG A 15 -4.32 -4.11 12.76
N TYR A 16 -3.92 -3.39 11.72
CA TYR A 16 -2.53 -2.92 11.59
C TYR A 16 -2.15 -1.88 12.63
N ILE A 17 -3.06 -0.96 12.97
CA ILE A 17 -2.84 -0.02 14.07
C ILE A 17 -2.67 -0.78 15.40
N GLN A 18 -3.44 -1.83 15.64
CA GLN A 18 -3.32 -2.65 16.85
C GLN A 18 -1.99 -3.43 16.89
N LEU A 19 -1.60 -4.06 15.78
CA LEU A 19 -0.39 -4.89 15.71
C LEU A 19 0.88 -4.06 15.77
N PHE A 20 0.97 -3.00 14.96
CA PHE A 20 2.21 -2.23 14.79
C PHE A 20 2.21 -0.89 15.53
N GLY A 21 1.09 -0.48 16.12
CA GLY A 21 0.96 0.85 16.74
C GLY A 21 1.96 1.14 17.86
N HIS A 22 2.47 0.12 18.55
CA HIS A 22 3.51 0.28 19.57
C HIS A 22 4.87 0.73 18.99
N LEU A 23 5.11 0.46 17.71
CA LEU A 23 6.32 0.88 16.98
C LEU A 23 6.22 2.32 16.47
N ASN A 24 5.05 2.97 16.59
CA ASN A 24 4.75 4.26 15.99
C ASN A 24 5.17 4.38 14.51
N PRO A 25 4.81 3.42 13.64
CA PRO A 25 5.27 3.42 12.27
C PRO A 25 4.57 4.52 11.46
N ARG A 26 5.22 4.92 10.37
CA ARG A 26 4.60 5.73 9.32
C ARG A 26 3.87 4.80 8.36
N PHE A 27 2.55 4.95 8.28
CA PHE A 27 1.73 4.15 7.38
C PHE A 27 1.58 4.85 6.04
N HIS A 28 2.12 4.24 4.99
CA HIS A 28 1.82 4.63 3.61
C HIS A 28 0.71 3.74 3.06
N LEU A 29 -0.45 4.33 2.77
CA LEU A 29 -1.56 3.68 2.06
C LEU A 29 -1.48 4.08 0.59
N PHE A 30 -1.57 3.10 -0.31
CA PHE A 30 -1.56 3.39 -1.75
C PHE A 30 -2.59 2.55 -2.51
N ASN A 31 -3.17 3.15 -3.55
CA ASN A 31 -4.03 2.46 -4.51
C ASN A 31 -3.26 2.14 -5.80
N ILE A 32 -3.71 1.11 -6.51
CA ILE A 32 -3.11 0.60 -7.74
C ILE A 32 -4.20 0.65 -8.79
N SER A 33 -4.19 1.72 -9.58
CA SER A 33 -5.12 1.85 -10.70
C SER A 33 -4.89 0.70 -11.68
N THR A 34 -5.91 -0.13 -11.88
CA THR A 34 -5.92 -1.18 -12.91
C THR A 34 -6.92 -0.85 -14.01
N ASN A 35 -6.83 0.38 -14.54
CA ASN A 35 -7.47 0.85 -15.77
C ASN A 35 -8.79 1.61 -15.77
N ASP A 36 -9.56 1.81 -14.68
CA ASP A 36 -10.82 2.58 -14.84
C ASP A 36 -11.31 3.40 -13.62
N ARG A 37 -10.49 3.52 -12.57
CA ARG A 37 -10.79 4.43 -11.45
C ARG A 37 -9.51 5.09 -11.00
N GLN A 38 -9.05 6.08 -11.76
CA GLN A 38 -8.22 7.12 -11.15
C GLN A 38 -9.05 7.70 -10.02
N TRP A 39 -8.56 7.55 -8.80
CA TRP A 39 -9.13 8.27 -7.68
C TRP A 39 -8.95 9.74 -7.98
N ASP A 40 -10.06 10.45 -8.14
CA ASP A 40 -9.99 11.90 -8.28
C ASP A 40 -9.44 12.50 -6.98
N GLU A 41 -8.95 13.73 -7.09
CA GLU A 41 -8.36 14.44 -5.96
C GLU A 41 -9.36 14.62 -4.80
N ILE A 42 -10.66 14.63 -5.12
CA ILE A 42 -11.76 14.73 -4.15
C ILE A 42 -11.81 13.49 -3.27
N GLN A 43 -11.81 12.28 -3.85
CA GLN A 43 -11.82 11.02 -3.11
C GLN A 43 -10.58 10.88 -2.23
N LEU A 44 -9.40 11.22 -2.76
CA LEU A 44 -8.17 11.18 -1.97
C LEU A 44 -8.22 12.12 -0.77
N ASN A 45 -8.70 13.35 -0.97
CA ASN A 45 -8.79 14.32 0.11
C ASN A 45 -9.81 13.89 1.17
N ALA A 46 -10.94 13.30 0.77
CA ALA A 46 -11.91 12.74 1.71
C ALA A 46 -11.29 11.66 2.61
N ILE A 47 -10.46 10.78 2.04
CA ILE A 47 -9.79 9.72 2.80
C ILE A 47 -8.68 10.27 3.71
N ARG A 48 -7.88 11.22 3.21
CA ARG A 48 -6.87 11.90 4.05
C ARG A 48 -7.52 12.54 5.27
N GLU A 49 -8.65 13.23 5.07
CA GLU A 49 -9.41 13.85 6.15
C GLU A 49 -10.01 12.81 7.12
N TYR A 50 -10.51 11.68 6.61
CA TYR A 50 -10.96 10.58 7.45
C TYR A 50 -9.86 10.07 8.38
N PHE A 51 -8.67 9.74 7.85
CA PHE A 51 -7.56 9.23 8.67
C PHE A 51 -7.03 10.28 9.64
N LYS A 52 -6.98 11.56 9.23
CA LYS A 52 -6.56 12.67 10.09
C LYS A 52 -7.50 12.86 11.28
N LYS A 53 -8.82 12.71 11.07
CA LYS A 53 -9.82 12.80 12.15
C LYS A 53 -9.78 11.58 13.07
N GLN A 54 -9.68 10.38 12.50
CA GLN A 54 -9.73 9.14 13.28
C GLN A 54 -8.43 8.85 14.04
N TYR A 55 -7.29 9.26 13.49
CA TYR A 55 -5.97 8.97 14.06
C TYR A 55 -5.07 10.22 14.08
N PRO A 56 -5.46 11.27 14.85
CA PRO A 56 -4.81 12.59 14.79
C PRO A 56 -3.33 12.60 15.19
N THR A 57 -2.89 11.58 15.95
CA THR A 57 -1.51 11.47 16.44
C THR A 57 -0.67 10.47 15.64
N ARG A 58 -1.24 9.78 14.64
CA ARG A 58 -0.54 8.77 13.83
C ARG A 58 -0.05 9.37 12.52
N GLN A 59 1.12 8.92 12.07
CA GLN A 59 1.67 9.32 10.77
C GLN A 59 1.07 8.41 9.69
N ILE A 60 0.06 8.92 8.97
CA ILE A 60 -0.67 8.17 7.94
C ILE A 60 -0.70 9.00 6.66
N GLU A 61 -0.15 8.45 5.59
CA GLU A 61 -0.05 9.10 4.29
C GLU A 61 -0.77 8.30 3.21
N VAL A 62 -1.63 8.98 2.45
CA VAL A 62 -2.38 8.40 1.34
C VAL A 62 -1.75 8.86 0.03
N ASN A 63 -1.20 7.89 -0.69
CA ASN A 63 -0.37 8.06 -1.88
C ASN A 63 -1.03 7.41 -3.10
N MET A 64 -0.77 7.97 -4.29
CA MET A 64 -1.03 7.30 -5.56
C MET A 64 0.30 6.86 -6.17
N LEU A 65 0.36 5.63 -6.67
CA LEU A 65 1.48 5.19 -7.49
C LEU A 65 1.25 5.63 -8.93
N ASP A 66 2.32 6.05 -9.60
CA ASP A 66 2.27 6.56 -10.97
C ASP A 66 1.69 5.52 -11.94
N ALA A 67 0.99 6.02 -12.96
CA ALA A 67 0.44 5.21 -14.03
C ALA A 67 1.58 4.72 -14.95
N GLY A 68 2.13 3.56 -14.64
CA GLY A 68 3.22 2.95 -15.39
C GLY A 68 3.38 1.46 -15.09
N ASP A 69 4.56 0.90 -15.38
CA ASP A 69 4.91 -0.44 -14.92
C ASP A 69 4.84 -0.49 -13.39
N PHE A 70 3.93 -1.30 -12.87
CA PHE A 70 3.65 -1.37 -11.45
C PHE A 70 4.87 -1.78 -10.62
N GLY A 71 5.68 -2.70 -11.14
CA GLY A 71 6.92 -3.12 -10.48
C GLY A 71 7.88 -1.95 -10.31
N THR A 72 8.10 -1.21 -11.38
CA THR A 72 8.94 0.00 -11.39
C THR A 72 8.39 1.10 -10.47
N ALA A 73 7.09 1.39 -10.53
CA ALA A 73 6.47 2.41 -9.68
C ALA A 73 6.57 2.07 -8.18
N LEU A 74 6.42 0.79 -7.84
CA LEU A 74 6.58 0.32 -6.45
C LEU A 74 8.04 0.38 -5.99
N ASP A 75 8.99 0.00 -6.86
CA ASP A 75 10.43 0.08 -6.57
C ASP A 75 10.89 1.51 -6.28
N ILE A 76 10.48 2.45 -7.14
CA ILE A 76 10.73 3.89 -6.94
C ILE A 76 10.10 4.37 -5.64
N PHE A 77 8.84 4.00 -5.38
CA PHE A 77 8.13 4.42 -4.18
C PHE A 77 8.78 3.88 -2.90
N THR A 78 9.10 2.58 -2.85
CA THR A 78 9.68 1.92 -1.69
C THR A 78 11.08 2.45 -1.37
N THR A 79 11.88 2.73 -2.40
CA THR A 79 13.20 3.36 -2.26
C THR A 79 13.08 4.82 -1.78
N ARG A 80 12.18 5.60 -2.38
CA ARG A 80 12.01 7.03 -2.06
C ARG A 80 11.49 7.25 -0.64
N GLU A 81 10.45 6.51 -0.26
CA GLU A 81 9.81 6.62 1.05
C GLU A 81 10.50 5.77 2.13
N LYS A 82 11.52 4.98 1.75
CA LYS A 82 12.25 4.06 2.63
C LYS A 82 11.31 3.10 3.36
N ILE A 83 10.51 2.37 2.60
CA ILE A 83 9.51 1.45 3.14
C ILE A 83 10.21 0.21 3.72
N ASP A 84 10.01 -0.03 5.02
CA ASP A 84 10.58 -1.19 5.73
C ASP A 84 9.72 -2.46 5.64
N LEU A 85 8.42 -2.32 5.33
CA LEU A 85 7.49 -3.44 5.21
C LEU A 85 6.35 -3.12 4.24
N ILE A 86 6.15 -4.00 3.26
CA ILE A 86 4.96 -3.94 2.40
C ILE A 86 3.93 -4.91 2.97
N VAL A 87 2.74 -4.40 3.27
CA VAL A 87 1.61 -5.21 3.71
C VAL A 87 0.54 -5.28 2.63
N VAL A 88 0.06 -6.49 2.36
CA VAL A 88 -1.05 -6.75 1.45
C VAL A 88 -2.04 -7.76 1.95
N ASN A 89 -3.29 -7.55 1.53
CA ASN A 89 -4.40 -8.41 1.89
C ASN A 89 -4.62 -9.51 0.84
N THR A 90 -4.94 -10.73 1.28
CA THR A 90 -5.07 -11.93 0.42
C THR A 90 -6.14 -11.83 -0.67
N TYR A 91 -7.23 -11.07 -0.47
CA TYR A 91 -8.25 -10.87 -1.51
C TYR A 91 -7.71 -10.11 -2.73
N LYS A 92 -6.54 -9.46 -2.61
CA LYS A 92 -5.83 -8.84 -3.74
C LYS A 92 -4.91 -9.83 -4.46
N ARG A 93 -5.44 -11.00 -4.82
CA ARG A 93 -4.69 -12.02 -5.59
C ARG A 93 -4.05 -11.46 -6.86
N ASN A 94 -4.69 -10.48 -7.50
CA ASN A 94 -4.16 -9.80 -8.68
C ASN A 94 -2.92 -8.95 -8.36
N PHE A 95 -2.84 -8.34 -7.17
CA PHE A 95 -1.64 -7.66 -6.69
C PHE A 95 -0.49 -8.64 -6.47
N LEU A 96 -0.77 -9.75 -5.76
CA LEU A 96 0.23 -10.77 -5.51
C LEU A 96 0.80 -11.31 -6.82
N ARG A 97 -0.05 -11.54 -7.83
CA ARG A 97 0.42 -11.94 -9.18
C ARG A 97 1.31 -10.88 -9.82
N LYS A 98 0.99 -9.58 -9.72
CA LYS A 98 1.83 -8.50 -10.27
C LYS A 98 3.19 -8.37 -9.56
N LEU A 99 3.25 -8.68 -8.26
CA LEU A 99 4.52 -8.74 -7.52
C LEU A 99 5.35 -9.99 -7.87
N ILE A 100 4.69 -11.15 -8.00
CA ILE A 100 5.37 -12.45 -8.12
C ILE A 100 5.78 -12.77 -9.58
N PHE A 101 5.17 -12.10 -10.58
CA PHE A 101 5.48 -12.31 -11.99
C PHE A 101 6.03 -11.05 -12.68
N PRO A 102 7.30 -10.66 -12.45
CA PRO A 102 7.98 -9.70 -13.31
C PRO A 102 8.41 -10.38 -14.60
N SER A 103 8.10 -9.79 -15.75
CA SER A 103 8.78 -10.17 -16.98
C SER A 103 10.20 -9.56 -16.99
N LYS A 104 11.19 -10.41 -17.25
CA LYS A 104 12.64 -10.15 -17.39
C LYS A 104 13.42 -9.56 -16.20
N ALA A 105 12.78 -8.93 -15.20
CA ALA A 105 13.42 -8.53 -13.92
C ALA A 105 13.69 -9.71 -12.95
N ARG A 106 13.50 -10.96 -13.41
CA ARG A 106 13.74 -12.21 -12.66
C ARG A 106 15.17 -12.43 -12.17
N ARG A 107 16.15 -11.65 -12.64
CA ARG A 107 17.55 -11.70 -12.19
C ARG A 107 17.93 -10.64 -11.13
N MET A 108 17.08 -9.65 -10.87
CA MET A 108 17.19 -8.72 -9.72
C MET A 108 16.24 -9.09 -8.55
N LEU A 109 15.36 -10.06 -8.80
CA LEU A 109 14.21 -10.51 -7.99
C LEU A 109 14.47 -11.03 -6.57
N PHE A 110 15.69 -10.92 -6.04
CA PHE A 110 16.03 -11.33 -4.67
C PHE A 110 16.57 -10.19 -3.78
N TYR A 111 16.49 -8.94 -4.24
CA TYR A 111 16.75 -7.76 -3.41
C TYR A 111 15.64 -6.71 -3.54
N ALA A 112 14.38 -7.14 -3.52
CA ALA A 112 13.40 -6.26 -2.87
C ALA A 112 13.78 -6.31 -1.37
N ASP A 113 14.67 -5.43 -0.92
CA ASP A 113 15.18 -5.39 0.45
C ASP A 113 14.06 -5.17 1.48
N THR A 114 12.84 -4.85 1.01
CA THR A 114 11.64 -4.67 1.80
C THR A 114 10.82 -5.97 1.89
N PRO A 115 10.68 -6.58 3.08
CA PRO A 115 9.80 -7.71 3.33
C PRO A 115 8.35 -7.48 2.89
N LEU A 116 7.69 -8.55 2.43
CA LEU A 116 6.27 -8.57 2.07
C LEU A 116 5.47 -9.41 3.06
N LEU A 117 4.56 -8.77 3.80
CA LEU A 117 3.60 -9.43 4.69
C LEU A 117 2.25 -9.61 3.97
N VAL A 118 1.83 -10.85 3.82
CA VAL A 118 0.53 -11.20 3.27
C VAL A 118 -0.41 -11.55 4.41
N MET A 119 -1.49 -10.78 4.54
CA MET A 119 -2.44 -10.92 5.64
C MET A 119 -3.67 -11.70 5.18
N PRO A 120 -3.91 -12.89 5.74
CA PRO A 120 -5.16 -13.61 5.52
C PRO A 120 -6.32 -12.82 6.12
N HIS A 121 -7.49 -13.02 5.53
CA HIS A 121 -8.70 -12.35 5.96
C HIS A 121 -9.18 -12.87 7.32
#